data_AF-A0AAD9QWL7-F1
#
_entry.id   AF-A0AAD9QWL7-F1
#
_cell.length_a   1.000
_cell.length_b   1.000
_cell.length_c   1.000
_cell.angle_alpha   90.00
_cell.angle_beta   90.00
_cell.angle_gamma   90.00
#
_symmetry.space_group_name_H-M   'P 1'
#
loop_
_entity.id
_entity.type
_entity.pdbx_description
1 polymer ?
#
loop_
_entity_poly.entity_id
_entity_poly.type
_entity_poly.pdbx_seq_one_letter_code
_entity_poly.pdbx_strand_id
1 'polypeptide(L)'
;MYFPVTLSGVFMGSCLFEESTISDSFLLEAFLSYIGKDEAETLRKCTEGELDANNDEVLEVLSSYKCYKNPTKENVKLIITQLAHQELVQKPKYISNCWKPIISSLKSFSQFKTLDCMKEVYETKKPTTRKRYIKSLGEVALKAFLQFTTGSDVIAVTEITVAFNLLDGAHRSPIARTCGPVLELPTTYQSYNELSEEFENLISNKEAWGFTMG
;
A
#
# COMPACT_ATOMS: atom_id res chain seq x y z
N MET A 1 6.92 -14.74 -11.02
CA MET A 1 6.75 -13.59 -11.93
C MET A 1 7.17 -12.33 -11.20
N TYR A 2 8.13 -11.58 -11.75
CA TYR A 2 8.48 -10.24 -11.25
C TYR A 2 7.60 -9.23 -11.98
N PHE A 3 6.67 -8.59 -11.27
CA PHE A 3 5.76 -7.57 -11.81
C PHE A 3 6.07 -6.23 -11.12
N PRO A 4 6.26 -5.13 -11.88
CA PRO A 4 6.75 -3.86 -11.34
C PRO A 4 5.63 -3.09 -10.63
N VAL A 5 5.27 -3.53 -9.43
CA VAL A 5 4.23 -2.91 -8.58
C VAL A 5 4.57 -1.50 -8.11
N THR A 6 5.79 -1.03 -8.37
CA THR A 6 6.22 0.35 -8.15
C THR A 6 5.67 1.32 -9.21
N LEU A 7 5.25 0.83 -10.38
CA LEU A 7 4.56 1.64 -11.38
C LEU A 7 3.08 1.78 -11.01
N SER A 8 2.50 2.96 -11.24
CA SER A 8 1.08 3.21 -11.02
C SER A 8 0.22 2.14 -11.69
N GLY A 9 -0.75 1.60 -10.94
CA GLY A 9 -1.72 0.64 -11.48
C GLY A 9 -2.55 1.23 -12.62
N VAL A 10 -2.80 2.54 -12.61
CA VAL A 10 -3.45 3.25 -13.72
C VAL A 10 -2.58 3.21 -14.98
N PHE A 11 -1.28 3.48 -14.84
CA PHE A 11 -0.36 3.43 -15.98
C PHE A 11 -0.35 2.02 -16.59
N MET A 12 -0.14 0.98 -15.78
CA MET A 12 -0.19 -0.41 -16.26
C MET A 12 -1.56 -0.77 -16.85
N GLY A 13 -2.64 -0.29 -16.22
CA GLY A 13 -4.01 -0.45 -16.71
C GLY A 13 -4.19 0.16 -18.10
N SER A 14 -3.70 1.37 -18.33
CA SER A 14 -3.78 2.05 -19.65
C SER A 14 -2.92 1.38 -20.73
N CYS A 15 -1.88 0.64 -20.33
CA CYS A 15 -1.05 -0.12 -21.25
C CYS A 15 -1.70 -1.47 -21.63
N LEU A 16 -2.45 -2.09 -20.72
CA LEU A 16 -3.07 -3.40 -20.96
C LEU A 16 -4.51 -3.29 -21.45
N PHE A 17 -5.28 -2.34 -20.96
CA PHE A 17 -6.72 -2.25 -21.19
C PHE A 17 -7.09 -0.94 -21.89
N GLU A 18 -8.35 -0.86 -22.31
CA GLU A 18 -8.88 0.37 -22.87
C GLU A 18 -8.99 1.44 -21.79
N GLU A 19 -8.70 2.69 -22.15
CA GLU A 19 -8.71 3.83 -21.22
C GLU A 19 -10.08 4.02 -20.58
N SER A 20 -11.16 3.71 -21.30
CA SER A 20 -12.56 3.71 -20.84
C SER A 20 -12.84 2.76 -19.67
N THR A 21 -11.98 1.76 -19.44
CA THR A 21 -12.12 0.82 -18.32
C THR A 21 -11.57 1.38 -17.01
N ILE A 22 -10.79 2.46 -17.07
CA ILE A 22 -10.19 3.12 -15.89
C ILE A 22 -11.24 4.03 -15.28
N SER A 23 -11.71 3.70 -14.08
CA SER A 23 -12.68 4.54 -13.36
C SER A 23 -12.03 5.79 -12.77
N ASP A 24 -12.80 6.87 -12.67
CA ASP A 24 -12.38 8.12 -12.02
C ASP A 24 -11.88 7.90 -10.59
N SER A 25 -12.55 7.01 -9.84
CA SER A 25 -12.13 6.65 -8.48
C SER A 25 -10.75 6.01 -8.44
N PHE A 26 -10.46 5.09 -9.36
CA PHE A 26 -9.16 4.43 -9.43
C PHE A 26 -8.06 5.40 -9.84
N LEU A 27 -8.39 6.30 -10.77
CA LEU A 27 -7.51 7.36 -11.24
C LEU A 27 -7.14 8.34 -10.13
N LEU A 28 -8.14 8.77 -9.36
CA LEU A 28 -7.98 9.71 -8.25
C LEU A 28 -7.14 9.11 -7.12
N GLU A 29 -7.43 7.89 -6.67
CA GLU A 29 -6.64 7.22 -5.64
C GLU A 29 -5.17 6.99 -6.05
N ALA A 30 -4.95 6.62 -7.32
CA ALA A 30 -3.60 6.46 -7.84
C ALA A 30 -2.85 7.80 -7.89
N PHE A 31 -3.52 8.90 -8.21
CA PHE A 31 -2.93 10.23 -8.24
C PHE A 31 -2.59 10.74 -6.85
N LEU A 32 -3.50 10.58 -5.88
CA LEU A 32 -3.24 10.92 -4.48
C LEU A 32 -2.10 10.08 -3.86
N SER A 33 -1.80 8.92 -4.44
CA SER A 33 -0.64 8.09 -4.07
C SER A 33 0.66 8.47 -4.81
N TYR A 34 0.55 9.25 -5.89
CA TYR A 34 1.67 9.65 -6.76
C TYR A 34 2.30 10.99 -6.33
N ILE A 35 1.47 11.91 -5.84
CA ILE A 35 1.88 13.28 -5.46
C ILE A 35 2.43 13.34 -4.02
N GLY A 36 2.89 14.52 -3.59
CA GLY A 36 3.37 14.72 -2.22
C GLY A 36 2.28 14.42 -1.18
N LYS A 37 2.66 13.93 0.00
CA LYS A 37 1.69 13.58 1.06
C LYS A 37 0.84 14.78 1.49
N ASP A 38 1.46 15.95 1.61
CA ASP A 38 0.78 17.18 2.01
C ASP A 38 -0.21 17.61 0.93
N GLU A 39 0.21 17.60 -0.35
CA GLU A 39 -0.69 17.88 -1.49
C GLU A 39 -1.87 16.91 -1.53
N ALA A 40 -1.62 15.60 -1.34
CA ALA A 40 -2.65 14.58 -1.32
C ALA A 40 -3.66 14.77 -0.19
N GLU A 41 -3.19 15.18 0.98
CA GLU A 41 -4.04 15.48 2.14
C GLU A 41 -4.91 16.72 1.88
N THR A 42 -4.33 17.80 1.36
CA THR A 42 -5.06 19.01 0.96
C THR A 42 -6.16 18.68 -0.05
N LEU A 43 -5.86 17.88 -1.08
CA LEU A 43 -6.85 17.48 -2.09
C LEU A 43 -7.93 16.55 -1.50
N ARG A 44 -7.59 15.64 -0.58
CA ARG A 44 -8.58 14.79 0.10
C ARG A 44 -9.59 15.62 0.87
N LYS A 45 -9.11 16.46 1.78
CA LYS A 45 -9.96 17.36 2.58
C LYS A 45 -10.86 18.22 1.70
N CYS A 46 -10.34 18.71 0.58
CA CYS A 46 -11.13 19.46 -0.39
C CYS A 46 -12.24 18.61 -1.02
N THR A 47 -11.92 17.40 -1.48
CA THR A 47 -12.92 16.50 -2.08
C THR A 47 -13.97 15.98 -1.10
N GLU A 48 -13.63 15.89 0.19
CA GLU A 48 -14.52 15.50 1.28
C GLU A 48 -15.37 16.67 1.81
N GLY A 49 -15.07 17.89 1.36
CA GLY A 49 -15.78 19.11 1.74
C GLY A 49 -15.34 19.70 3.08
N GLU A 50 -14.23 19.22 3.65
CA GLU A 50 -13.61 19.74 4.86
C GLU A 50 -12.80 21.02 4.59
N LEU A 51 -12.31 21.17 3.36
CA LEU A 51 -11.57 22.34 2.90
C LEU A 51 -12.28 23.00 1.72
N ASP A 52 -12.44 24.32 1.75
CA ASP A 52 -13.09 25.06 0.66
C ASP A 52 -12.28 24.93 -0.64
N ALA A 53 -12.97 24.80 -1.77
CA ALA A 53 -12.34 24.67 -3.08
C ALA A 53 -11.47 25.89 -3.44
N ASN A 54 -11.81 27.08 -2.95
CA ASN A 54 -11.06 28.32 -3.16
C ASN A 54 -10.01 28.58 -2.05
N ASN A 55 -9.75 27.62 -1.17
CA ASN A 55 -8.70 27.77 -0.17
C ASN A 55 -7.32 27.91 -0.84
N ASP A 56 -6.47 28.78 -0.29
CA ASP A 56 -5.14 29.09 -0.85
C ASP A 56 -4.26 27.84 -1.01
N GLU A 57 -4.33 26.87 -0.09
CA GLU A 57 -3.58 25.61 -0.18
C GLU A 57 -4.06 24.77 -1.39
N VAL A 58 -5.37 24.72 -1.62
CA VAL A 58 -5.94 24.01 -2.79
C VAL A 58 -5.50 24.69 -4.07
N LEU A 59 -5.58 26.02 -4.12
CA LEU A 59 -5.17 26.81 -5.28
C LEU A 59 -3.66 26.67 -5.56
N GLU A 60 -2.83 26.64 -4.52
CA GLU A 60 -1.40 26.41 -4.63
C GLU A 60 -1.11 25.04 -5.25
N VAL A 61 -1.73 23.98 -4.73
CA VAL A 61 -1.59 22.63 -5.29
C VAL A 61 -2.05 22.60 -6.75
N LEU A 62 -3.25 23.11 -7.07
CA LEU A 62 -3.73 23.13 -8.45
C LEU A 62 -2.78 23.91 -9.38
N SER A 63 -2.22 25.03 -8.92
CA SER A 63 -1.28 25.84 -9.68
C SER A 63 0.05 25.13 -9.93
N SER A 64 0.52 24.27 -9.01
CA SER A 64 1.76 23.50 -9.17
C SER A 64 1.66 22.52 -10.35
N TYR A 65 0.46 22.02 -10.63
CA TYR A 65 0.12 21.20 -11.81
C TYR A 65 -0.32 22.04 -13.02
N LYS A 66 -0.13 23.37 -13.00
CA LYS A 66 -0.51 24.33 -14.04
C LYS A 66 -2.02 24.35 -14.32
N CYS A 67 -2.85 24.09 -13.31
CA CYS A 67 -4.29 24.23 -13.39
C CYS A 67 -4.72 25.65 -12.99
N TYR A 68 -5.19 26.43 -13.97
CA TYR A 68 -5.69 27.79 -13.77
C TYR A 68 -7.22 27.89 -13.83
N LYS A 69 -7.92 26.76 -13.68
CA LYS A 69 -9.38 26.74 -13.58
C LYS A 69 -9.79 27.21 -12.20
N ASN A 70 -10.91 27.94 -12.10
CA ASN A 70 -11.48 28.33 -10.81
C ASN A 70 -12.21 27.13 -10.19
N PRO A 71 -11.69 26.55 -9.10
CA PRO A 71 -12.32 25.42 -8.44
C PRO A 71 -13.58 25.87 -7.67
N THR A 72 -14.62 25.05 -7.71
CA THR A 72 -15.84 25.20 -6.91
C THR A 72 -16.20 23.84 -6.32
N LYS A 73 -17.08 23.82 -5.32
CA LYS A 73 -17.56 22.57 -4.71
C LYS A 73 -18.13 21.60 -5.74
N GLU A 74 -18.75 22.11 -6.80
CA GLU A 74 -19.39 21.33 -7.86
C GLU A 74 -18.39 20.77 -8.88
N ASN A 75 -17.26 21.45 -9.09
CA ASN A 75 -16.32 21.09 -10.17
C ASN A 75 -14.97 20.56 -9.69
N VAL A 76 -14.61 20.73 -8.42
CA VAL A 76 -13.25 20.47 -7.92
C VAL A 76 -12.84 19.01 -8.09
N LYS A 77 -13.78 18.08 -7.85
CA LYS A 77 -13.53 16.65 -8.07
C LYS A 77 -13.24 16.33 -9.53
N LEU A 78 -13.95 16.97 -10.46
CA LEU A 78 -13.71 16.83 -11.89
C LEU A 78 -12.35 17.42 -12.28
N ILE A 79 -11.98 18.58 -11.74
CA ILE A 79 -10.67 19.21 -11.96
C ILE A 79 -9.55 18.25 -11.53
N ILE A 80 -9.61 17.74 -10.29
CA ILE A 80 -8.60 16.82 -9.75
C ILE A 80 -8.53 15.53 -10.59
N THR A 81 -9.68 14.98 -11.00
CA THR A 81 -9.72 13.78 -11.85
C THR A 81 -9.08 14.04 -13.22
N GLN A 82 -9.29 15.21 -13.81
CA GLN A 82 -8.64 15.60 -15.06
C GLN A 82 -7.13 15.75 -14.91
N LEU A 83 -6.66 16.30 -13.79
CA LEU A 83 -5.23 16.37 -13.48
C LEU A 83 -4.62 14.98 -13.31
N ALA A 84 -5.29 14.10 -12.56
CA ALA A 84 -4.90 12.72 -12.42
C ALA A 84 -4.76 12.02 -13.78
N HIS A 85 -5.71 12.26 -14.69
CA HIS A 85 -5.66 11.75 -16.06
C HIS A 85 -4.45 12.29 -16.84
N GLN A 86 -4.22 13.60 -16.76
CA GLN A 86 -3.12 14.27 -17.44
C GLN A 86 -1.77 13.69 -17.00
N GLU A 87 -1.56 13.60 -15.69
CA GLU A 87 -0.28 13.16 -15.12
C GLU A 87 -0.03 11.66 -15.32
N LEU A 88 -1.03 10.83 -15.07
CA LEU A 88 -0.83 9.37 -15.02
C LEU A 88 -1.06 8.65 -16.36
N VAL A 89 -1.79 9.26 -17.29
CA VAL A 89 -2.17 8.63 -18.56
C VAL A 89 -1.64 9.42 -19.76
N GLN A 90 -1.91 10.73 -19.83
CA GLN A 90 -1.60 11.52 -21.02
C GLN A 90 -0.11 11.85 -21.15
N LYS A 91 0.54 12.33 -20.09
CA LYS A 91 1.99 12.60 -20.11
C LYS A 91 2.82 11.36 -20.45
N PRO A 92 2.58 10.17 -19.84
CA PRO A 92 3.34 8.96 -20.18
C PRO A 92 2.81 8.23 -21.43
N LYS A 93 1.89 8.82 -22.22
CA LYS A 93 1.22 8.15 -23.34
C LYS A 93 2.18 7.59 -24.38
N TYR A 94 3.27 8.32 -24.67
CA TYR A 94 4.31 7.84 -25.57
C TYR A 94 4.92 6.51 -25.08
N ILE A 95 5.33 6.46 -23.81
CA ILE A 95 5.89 5.26 -23.19
C ILE A 95 4.86 4.13 -23.15
N SER A 96 3.60 4.45 -22.78
CA SER A 96 2.49 3.49 -22.78
C SER A 96 2.31 2.84 -24.16
N ASN A 97 2.35 3.63 -25.24
CA ASN A 97 2.23 3.13 -26.60
C ASN A 97 3.40 2.24 -27.02
N CYS A 98 4.63 2.55 -26.59
CA CYS A 98 5.78 1.67 -26.81
C CYS A 98 5.67 0.35 -26.03
N TRP A 99 5.11 0.38 -24.82
CA TRP A 99 5.00 -0.78 -23.96
C TRP A 99 3.87 -1.72 -24.36
N LYS A 100 2.74 -1.19 -24.83
CA LYS A 100 1.55 -1.95 -25.28
C LYS A 100 1.87 -3.23 -26.04
N PRO A 101 2.64 -3.21 -27.16
CA PRO A 101 2.94 -4.44 -27.89
C PRO A 101 3.75 -5.43 -27.07
N ILE A 102 4.71 -4.96 -26.25
CA ILE A 102 5.63 -5.77 -25.45
C ILE A 102 4.87 -6.49 -24.33
N ILE A 103 4.05 -5.75 -23.59
CA ILE A 103 3.38 -6.27 -22.39
C ILE A 103 2.03 -6.93 -22.68
N SER A 104 1.54 -6.88 -23.92
CA SER A 104 0.29 -7.53 -24.34
C SER A 104 0.25 -9.03 -24.00
N SER A 105 1.40 -9.69 -24.03
CA SER A 105 1.58 -11.09 -23.64
C SER A 105 1.14 -11.37 -22.20
N LEU A 106 1.14 -10.38 -21.30
CA LEU A 106 0.67 -10.53 -19.92
C LEU A 106 -0.80 -10.94 -19.85
N LYS A 107 -1.63 -10.57 -20.84
CA LYS A 107 -3.05 -10.98 -20.91
C LYS A 107 -3.26 -12.50 -21.04
N SER A 108 -2.20 -13.28 -21.29
CA SER A 108 -2.27 -14.73 -21.25
C SER A 108 -2.49 -15.25 -19.82
N PHE A 109 -1.96 -14.57 -18.81
CA PHE A 109 -2.09 -14.95 -17.40
C PHE A 109 -3.44 -14.49 -16.82
N SER A 110 -4.02 -15.30 -15.93
CA SER A 110 -5.32 -15.02 -15.29
C SER A 110 -5.34 -13.67 -14.56
N GLN A 111 -4.22 -13.31 -13.94
CA GLN A 111 -4.05 -12.07 -13.18
C GLN A 111 -4.15 -10.79 -14.02
N PHE A 112 -4.09 -10.87 -15.35
CA PHE A 112 -4.17 -9.70 -16.24
C PHE A 112 -5.27 -9.84 -17.30
N LYS A 113 -6.26 -10.72 -17.07
CA LYS A 113 -7.41 -10.86 -17.97
C LYS A 113 -8.32 -9.65 -17.95
N THR A 114 -8.48 -9.04 -16.79
CA THR A 114 -9.31 -7.85 -16.57
C THR A 114 -8.55 -6.84 -15.72
N LEU A 115 -9.04 -5.60 -15.72
CA LEU A 115 -8.48 -4.55 -14.88
C LEU A 115 -8.59 -4.91 -13.39
N ASP A 116 -9.69 -5.56 -12.98
CA ASP A 116 -9.89 -5.93 -11.57
C ASP A 116 -8.95 -7.05 -11.12
N CYS A 117 -8.72 -8.08 -11.94
CA CYS A 117 -7.69 -9.08 -11.65
C CYS A 117 -6.29 -8.43 -11.51
N MET A 118 -5.99 -7.41 -12.32
CA MET A 118 -4.72 -6.70 -12.20
C MET A 118 -4.65 -5.90 -10.88
N LYS A 119 -5.74 -5.24 -10.47
CA LYS A 119 -5.79 -4.54 -9.18
C LYS A 119 -5.49 -5.48 -8.01
N GLU A 120 -5.98 -6.72 -8.04
CA GLU A 120 -5.65 -7.72 -7.01
C GLU A 120 -4.14 -8.02 -6.93
N VAL A 121 -3.42 -7.99 -8.04
CA VAL A 121 -1.95 -8.11 -8.04
C VAL A 121 -1.30 -6.96 -7.28
N TYR A 122 -1.81 -5.74 -7.45
CA TYR A 122 -1.32 -4.57 -6.70
C TYR A 122 -1.63 -4.70 -5.21
N GLU A 123 -2.86 -5.07 -4.86
CA GLU A 123 -3.27 -5.21 -3.45
C GLU A 123 -2.48 -6.31 -2.72
N THR A 124 -2.29 -7.49 -3.33
CA THR A 124 -1.53 -8.59 -2.73
C THR A 124 -0.04 -8.27 -2.54
N LYS A 125 0.47 -7.30 -3.30
CA LYS A 125 1.87 -6.87 -3.25
C LYS A 125 2.09 -5.59 -2.45
N LYS A 126 1.03 -4.87 -2.06
CA LYS A 126 1.15 -3.78 -1.08
C LYS A 126 1.84 -4.32 0.18
N PRO A 127 2.91 -3.66 0.66
CA PRO A 127 3.55 -4.05 1.90
C PRO A 127 2.52 -3.88 3.04
N THR A 128 2.14 -4.97 3.68
CA THR A 128 1.36 -4.90 4.91
C THR A 128 2.18 -4.23 6.01
N THR A 129 1.53 -3.62 6.99
CA THR A 129 2.13 -3.05 8.21
C THR A 129 3.23 -3.95 8.79
N ARG A 130 2.97 -5.26 8.81
CA ARG A 130 3.90 -6.27 9.26
C ARG A 130 5.08 -6.53 8.31
N LYS A 131 4.85 -6.62 7.00
CA LYS A 131 5.96 -6.72 6.03
C LYS A 131 6.87 -5.49 6.11
N ARG A 132 6.29 -4.32 6.35
CA ARG A 132 7.03 -3.08 6.59
C ARG A 132 7.87 -3.16 7.86
N TYR A 133 7.29 -3.66 8.96
CA TYR A 133 8.00 -3.83 10.23
C TYR A 133 9.20 -4.76 10.11
N ILE A 134 9.02 -5.97 9.55
CA ILE A 134 10.12 -6.93 9.38
C ILE A 134 11.24 -6.32 8.52
N LYS A 135 10.88 -5.56 7.47
CA LYS A 135 11.86 -4.87 6.62
C LYS A 135 12.57 -3.70 7.30
N SER A 136 12.00 -3.10 8.34
CA SER A 136 12.66 -2.02 9.10
C SER A 136 13.59 -2.53 10.20
N LEU A 137 13.54 -3.83 10.52
CA LEU A 137 14.41 -4.41 11.54
C LEU A 137 15.87 -4.41 11.08
N GLY A 138 16.76 -3.92 11.93
CA GLY A 138 18.20 -4.12 11.79
C GLY A 138 18.62 -5.57 12.09
N GLU A 139 19.88 -5.91 11.82
CA GLU A 139 20.38 -7.29 11.93
C GLU A 139 20.13 -7.94 13.31
N VAL A 140 20.37 -7.19 14.39
CA VAL A 140 20.16 -7.67 15.78
C VAL A 140 18.68 -7.99 16.04
N ALA A 141 17.79 -7.10 15.63
CA ALA A 141 16.35 -7.28 15.82
C ALA A 141 15.78 -8.37 14.90
N LEU A 142 16.34 -8.57 13.70
CA LEU A 142 15.99 -9.68 12.81
C LEU A 142 16.33 -11.03 13.43
N LYS A 143 17.51 -11.17 14.04
CA LYS A 143 17.91 -12.41 14.75
C LYS A 143 16.97 -12.70 15.91
N ALA A 144 16.62 -11.68 16.69
CA ALA A 144 15.70 -11.83 17.81
C ALA A 144 14.26 -12.12 17.36
N PHE A 145 13.79 -11.53 16.24
CA PHE A 145 12.51 -11.86 15.63
C PHE A 145 12.48 -13.32 15.12
N LEU A 146 13.56 -13.78 14.50
CA LEU A 146 13.69 -15.17 14.06
C LEU A 146 13.67 -16.12 15.26
N GLN A 147 14.38 -15.77 16.33
CA GLN A 147 14.39 -16.53 17.58
C GLN A 147 13.01 -16.57 18.23
N PHE A 148 12.29 -15.46 18.25
CA PHE A 148 10.92 -15.39 18.77
C PHE A 148 9.97 -16.31 17.97
N THR A 149 10.03 -16.25 16.63
CA THR A 149 9.10 -16.97 15.76
C THR A 149 9.41 -18.45 15.56
N THR A 150 10.69 -18.84 15.67
CA THR A 150 11.16 -20.20 15.33
C THR A 150 11.87 -20.89 16.49
N GLY A 151 12.15 -20.20 17.59
CA GLY A 151 12.99 -20.69 18.68
C GLY A 151 14.49 -20.65 18.38
N SER A 152 14.90 -20.23 17.16
CA SER A 152 16.30 -20.15 16.74
C SER A 152 16.60 -18.82 16.05
N ASP A 153 17.79 -18.27 16.26
CA ASP A 153 18.30 -17.11 15.50
C ASP A 153 18.98 -17.52 14.18
N VAL A 154 18.93 -18.81 13.82
CA VAL A 154 19.39 -19.39 12.56
C VAL A 154 18.18 -19.77 11.70
N ILE A 155 18.30 -19.59 10.38
CA ILE A 155 17.24 -19.98 9.43
C ILE A 155 17.18 -21.51 9.35
N ALA A 156 16.37 -22.11 10.21
CA ALA A 156 16.13 -23.56 10.27
C ALA A 156 14.83 -23.98 9.57
N VAL A 157 14.01 -23.01 9.13
CA VAL A 157 12.68 -23.24 8.54
C VAL A 157 12.59 -22.60 7.16
N THR A 158 11.82 -23.23 6.26
CA THR A 158 11.59 -22.72 4.89
C THR A 158 10.57 -21.59 4.86
N GLU A 159 9.65 -21.55 5.84
CA GLU A 159 8.60 -20.55 5.94
C GLU A 159 8.19 -20.32 7.40
N ILE A 160 7.69 -19.10 7.68
CA ILE A 160 7.00 -18.76 8.92
C ILE A 160 5.56 -18.44 8.54
N THR A 161 4.64 -19.28 9.00
CA THR A 161 3.20 -19.13 8.76
C THR A 161 2.65 -17.99 9.59
N VAL A 162 1.60 -17.36 9.08
CA VAL A 162 0.98 -16.18 9.67
C VAL A 162 -0.47 -16.51 9.90
N ALA A 163 -0.89 -16.45 11.14
CA ALA A 163 -2.29 -16.56 11.50
C ALA A 163 -2.76 -15.25 12.13
N PHE A 164 -4.08 -15.04 12.13
CA PHE A 164 -4.70 -13.83 12.63
C PHE A 164 -5.67 -14.16 13.75
N ASN A 165 -5.73 -13.30 14.76
CA ASN A 165 -6.68 -13.37 15.85
C ASN A 165 -7.30 -11.99 16.12
N LEU A 166 -8.31 -11.96 16.99
CA LEU A 166 -9.05 -10.74 17.37
C LEU A 166 -8.72 -10.28 18.79
N LEU A 167 -7.55 -10.65 19.33
CA LEU A 167 -7.15 -10.22 20.67
C LEU A 167 -7.04 -8.69 20.70
N ASP A 168 -7.54 -8.05 21.76
CA ASP A 168 -7.58 -6.59 21.86
C ASP A 168 -7.32 -6.11 23.29
N GLY A 169 -7.11 -4.81 23.45
CA GLY A 169 -6.86 -4.16 24.73
C GLY A 169 -5.66 -4.78 25.45
N ALA A 170 -5.80 -5.07 26.75
CA ALA A 170 -4.74 -5.64 27.58
C ALA A 170 -4.33 -7.09 27.19
N HIS A 171 -5.13 -7.77 26.36
CA HIS A 171 -4.83 -9.13 25.89
C HIS A 171 -4.21 -9.16 24.49
N ARG A 172 -4.07 -8.01 23.83
CA ARG A 172 -3.44 -7.90 22.52
C ARG A 172 -1.96 -8.19 22.64
N SER A 173 -1.48 -9.22 21.94
CA SER A 173 -0.07 -9.57 21.92
C SER A 173 0.24 -10.45 20.69
N PRO A 174 1.44 -10.33 20.09
CA PRO A 174 1.91 -11.27 19.10
C PRO A 174 2.25 -12.60 19.78
N ILE A 175 1.78 -13.72 19.22
CA ILE A 175 2.03 -15.06 19.78
C ILE A 175 2.82 -15.88 18.77
N ALA A 176 3.92 -16.49 19.21
CA ALA A 176 4.72 -17.39 18.39
C ALA A 176 4.54 -18.86 18.81
N ARG A 177 4.29 -19.73 17.84
CA ARG A 177 4.34 -21.19 17.97
C ARG A 177 5.56 -21.71 17.22
N THR A 178 6.64 -21.94 17.94
CA THR A 178 7.95 -22.28 17.38
C THR A 178 7.99 -23.67 16.73
N CYS A 179 7.21 -24.65 17.23
CA CYS A 179 7.13 -25.99 16.66
C CYS A 179 6.48 -26.04 15.26
N GLY A 180 5.57 -25.09 14.96
CA GLY A 180 4.82 -24.99 13.71
C GLY A 180 5.23 -23.82 12.81
N PRO A 181 6.42 -23.24 13.05
CA PRO A 181 6.71 -21.79 12.97
C PRO A 181 5.51 -20.90 12.58
N VAL A 182 4.56 -20.72 13.49
CA VAL A 182 3.38 -19.86 13.28
C VAL A 182 3.51 -18.59 14.12
N LEU A 183 3.39 -17.42 13.48
CA LEU A 183 3.18 -16.15 14.16
C LEU A 183 1.70 -15.77 14.07
N GLU A 184 1.03 -15.76 15.21
CA GLU A 184 -0.34 -15.24 15.35
C GLU A 184 -0.30 -13.75 15.65
N LEU A 185 -1.05 -12.98 14.87
CA LEU A 185 -1.13 -11.54 14.98
C LEU A 185 -2.56 -11.07 15.22
N PRO A 186 -2.76 -10.19 16.20
CA PRO A 186 -4.00 -9.44 16.30
C PRO A 186 -4.26 -8.60 15.04
N THR A 187 -5.50 -8.57 14.56
CA THR A 187 -5.93 -7.63 13.49
C THR A 187 -6.43 -6.30 14.04
N THR A 188 -6.34 -6.10 15.35
CA THR A 188 -6.91 -5.00 16.11
C THR A 188 -5.97 -3.81 16.27
N TYR A 189 -4.74 -3.88 15.73
CA TYR A 189 -3.86 -2.71 15.63
C TYR A 189 -4.50 -1.65 14.74
N GLN A 190 -4.56 -0.42 15.25
CA GLN A 190 -5.09 0.74 14.56
C GLN A 190 -4.03 1.44 13.71
N SER A 191 -2.74 1.19 13.96
CA SER A 191 -1.65 1.83 13.21
C SER A 191 -0.37 0.99 13.12
N TYR A 192 0.54 1.42 12.23
CA TYR A 192 1.89 0.86 12.15
C TYR A 192 2.71 1.10 13.41
N ASN A 193 2.59 2.29 14.00
CA ASN A 193 3.38 2.65 15.18
C ASN A 193 3.02 1.75 16.36
N GLU A 194 1.72 1.48 16.54
CA GLU A 194 1.22 0.59 17.59
C GLU A 194 1.75 -0.86 17.43
N LEU A 195 1.73 -1.40 16.21
CA LEU A 195 2.34 -2.71 15.93
C LEU A 195 3.86 -2.67 16.16
N SER A 196 4.54 -1.61 15.72
CA SER A 196 5.99 -1.48 15.81
C SER A 196 6.48 -1.39 17.24
N GLU A 197 5.86 -0.56 18.07
CA GLU A 197 6.18 -0.41 19.50
C GLU A 197 5.96 -1.71 20.26
N GLU A 198 4.85 -2.42 20.00
CA GLU A 198 4.57 -3.68 20.68
C GLU A 198 5.61 -4.76 20.33
N PHE A 199 5.96 -4.88 19.05
CA PHE A 199 7.02 -5.80 18.64
C PHE A 199 8.40 -5.37 19.15
N GLU A 200 8.72 -4.07 19.23
CA GLU A 200 9.99 -3.58 19.77
C GLU A 200 10.13 -3.91 21.26
N ASN A 201 9.06 -3.71 22.03
CA ASN A 201 8.99 -4.11 23.44
C ASN A 201 9.16 -5.63 23.60
N LEU A 202 8.46 -6.41 22.77
CA LEU A 202 8.53 -7.87 22.79
C LEU A 202 9.93 -8.39 22.44
N ILE A 203 10.54 -7.86 21.38
CA ILE A 203 11.87 -8.29 20.91
C ILE A 203 12.96 -7.88 21.91
N SER A 204 12.82 -6.71 22.53
CA SER A 204 13.77 -6.20 23.52
C SER A 204 13.68 -6.91 24.86
N ASN A 205 12.53 -7.52 25.17
CA ASN A 205 12.29 -8.23 26.42
C ASN A 205 12.08 -9.74 26.20
N LYS A 206 13.18 -10.49 26.11
CA LYS A 206 13.15 -11.95 25.92
C LYS A 206 12.46 -12.71 27.07
N GLU A 207 12.40 -12.13 28.26
CA GLU A 207 11.73 -12.74 29.42
C GLU A 207 10.19 -12.70 29.29
N ALA A 208 9.66 -11.79 28.46
CA ALA A 208 8.24 -11.70 28.14
C ALA A 208 7.78 -12.73 27.09
N TRP A 209 8.69 -13.57 26.57
CA TRP A 209 8.36 -14.57 25.55
C TRP A 209 7.60 -15.73 26.18
N GLY A 210 6.27 -15.67 26.12
CA GLY A 210 5.39 -16.76 26.51
C GLY A 210 5.44 -17.90 25.49
N PHE A 211 6.42 -18.81 25.61
CA PHE A 211 6.41 -20.04 24.83
C PHE A 211 5.37 -21.00 25.40
N THR A 212 4.26 -21.16 24.68
CA THR A 212 3.30 -22.21 24.99
C THR A 212 3.79 -23.52 24.35
N MET A 213 4.21 -24.46 25.20
CA MET A 213 4.43 -25.84 24.77
C MET A 213 3.05 -26.45 24.49
N GLY A 214 2.73 -26.62 23.21
CA GLY A 214 1.56 -27.39 22.77
C GLY A 214 1.77 -28.87 22.94
#